data_AF-A0A7J6F7W6-F1
#
_entry.id   AF-A0A7J6F7W6-F1
#
_cell.length_a   1.000
_cell.length_b   1.000
_cell.length_c   1.000
_cell.angle_alpha   90.00
_cell.angle_beta   90.00
_cell.angle_gamma   90.00
#
_symmetry.space_group_name_H-M   'P 1'
#
loop_
_entity.id
_entity.type
_entity.pdbx_description
1 polymer ?
#
loop_
_entity_poly.entity_id
_entity_poly.type
_entity_poly.pdbx_seq_one_letter_code
_entity_poly.pdbx_strand_id
1 'polypeptide(L)' 'MGFEKKQNNLKDFLNVAGPMCVTHFLILSKTPSAPYLRVARTPQGPIFTFKRQEYSLDVDVLGDLTHTFHIFLFV' A
#
# COMPACT_ATOMS: atom_id res chain seq x y z
N MET A 1 -5.72 -19.61 -5.96
CA MET A 1 -5.53 -18.15 -5.83
C MET A 1 -5.96 -17.79 -4.41
N GLY A 2 -5.01 -17.81 -3.46
CA GLY A 2 -5.36 -17.87 -2.02
C GLY A 2 -4.21 -17.38 -1.12
N PHE A 3 -3.47 -16.37 -1.56
CA PHE A 3 -2.34 -15.81 -0.80
C PHE A 3 -2.78 -14.80 0.27
N GLU A 4 -4.06 -14.42 0.31
CA GLU A 4 -4.60 -13.51 1.32
C GLU A 4 -5.08 -14.29 2.53
N LYS A 5 -4.31 -14.28 3.62
CA LYS A 5 -4.81 -14.62 4.95
C LYS A 5 -5.46 -13.38 5.56
N LYS A 6 -6.64 -13.57 6.17
CA LYS A 6 -7.47 -12.53 6.81
C LYS A 6 -6.74 -11.67 7.87
N GLN A 7 -5.62 -12.18 8.39
CA GLN A 7 -4.65 -11.45 9.19
C GLN A 7 -3.26 -11.87 8.74
N ASN A 8 -2.56 -11.00 8.00
CA ASN A 8 -1.14 -11.16 7.72
C ASN A 8 -0.41 -10.00 8.41
N ASN A 9 0.56 -10.31 9.28
CA ASN A 9 1.28 -9.28 10.00
C ASN A 9 2.36 -8.67 9.09
N LEU A 10 2.69 -7.39 9.27
CA LEU A 10 3.77 -6.76 8.52
C LEU A 10 5.09 -7.53 8.66
N LYS A 11 5.34 -8.14 9.82
CA LYS A 11 6.54 -8.97 10.07
C LYS A 11 6.61 -10.18 9.14
N ASP A 12 5.48 -10.81 8.83
CA ASP A 12 5.44 -11.97 7.95
C ASP A 12 5.85 -11.57 6.52
N PHE A 13 5.38 -10.40 6.05
CA PHE A 13 5.79 -9.86 4.76
C PHE A 13 7.26 -9.48 4.72
N LEU A 14 7.80 -8.90 5.80
CA LEU A 14 9.23 -8.57 5.89
C LEU A 14 10.12 -9.80 5.84
N ASN A 15 9.70 -10.91 6.47
CA ASN A 15 10.45 -12.17 6.46
C ASN A 15 10.54 -12.79 5.05
N VAL A 16 9.51 -12.61 4.22
CA VAL A 16 9.48 -13.12 2.83
C VAL A 16 10.05 -12.09 1.83
N ALA A 17 10.19 -10.82 2.23
CA ALA A 17 10.67 -9.73 1.37
C ALA A 17 12.07 -9.96 0.80
N GLY A 18 12.99 -10.47 1.64
CA GLY A 18 14.39 -10.70 1.27
C GLY A 18 14.53 -11.66 0.08
N PRO A 19 13.99 -12.90 0.18
CA PRO A 19 14.01 -13.85 -0.92
C PRO A 19 13.22 -13.42 -2.17
N MET A 20 12.23 -12.54 -2.02
CA MET A 20 11.41 -12.03 -3.14
C MET A 20 11.96 -10.74 -3.77
N CYS A 21 13.15 -10.27 -3.36
CA CYS A 21 13.77 -9.03 -3.84
C CYS A 21 12.86 -7.79 -3.71
N VAL A 22 11.97 -7.75 -2.71
CA VAL A 22 11.08 -6.62 -2.49
C VAL A 22 11.84 -5.49 -1.80
N THR A 23 11.85 -4.32 -2.44
CA THR A 23 12.58 -3.14 -1.96
C THR A 23 11.69 -2.12 -1.24
N HIS A 24 10.41 -2.05 -1.63
CA HIS A 24 9.46 -1.07 -1.13
C HIS A 24 8.15 -1.74 -0.70
N PHE A 25 7.63 -1.31 0.44
CA PHE A 25 6.34 -1.68 0.97
C PHE A 25 5.39 -0.49 0.94
N LEU A 26 4.25 -0.68 0.31
CA LEU A 26 3.14 0.24 0.31
C LEU A 26 2.09 -0.26 1.30
N ILE A 27 1.91 0.45 2.41
CA ILE A 27 1.03 0.02 3.50
C ILE A 27 -0.11 1.03 3.61
N LEU A 28 -1.31 0.58 3.28
CA LEU A 28 -2.54 1.32 3.47
C LEU A 28 -3.16 0.95 4.81
N SER A 29 -3.43 1.94 5.65
CA SER A 29 -4.07 1.72 6.96
C SER A 29 -5.27 2.63 7.12
N LYS A 30 -6.38 2.11 7.62
CA LYS A 30 -7.59 2.87 7.95
C LYS A 30 -7.78 2.85 9.45
N THR A 31 -7.53 3.98 10.09
CA THR A 31 -7.80 4.17 11.52
C THR A 31 -9.07 5.01 11.68
N PRO A 32 -9.75 4.98 12.84
CA PRO A 32 -10.92 5.83 13.08
C PRO A 32 -10.61 7.33 12.99
N SER A 33 -9.34 7.73 13.17
CA SER A 33 -8.92 9.12 13.07
C SER A 33 -8.69 9.56 11.62
N ALA A 34 -7.97 8.74 10.82
CA ALA A 34 -7.71 9.03 9.41
C ALA A 34 -7.20 7.80 8.65
N PRO A 35 -7.36 7.80 7.30
CA PRO A 35 -6.61 6.91 6.43
C PRO A 35 -5.15 7.37 6.29
N TYR A 36 -4.23 6.41 6.36
CA TYR A 36 -2.79 6.64 6.17
C TYR A 36 -2.27 5.80 5.00
N LEU A 37 -1.26 6.34 4.35
CA LEU A 37 -0.41 5.65 3.38
C LEU A 37 1.02 5.70 3.92
N ARG A 38 1.64 4.53 4.10
CA ARG A 38 3.04 4.44 4.51
C ARG A 38 3.86 3.80 3.40
N VAL A 39 4.99 4.43 3.08
CA VAL A 39 5.97 3.93 2.12
C VAL A 39 7.22 3.57 2.92
N ALA A 40 7.52 2.28 3.00
CA ALA A 40 8.65 1.77 3.76
C ALA A 40 9.66 1.10 2.83
N ARG A 41 10.95 1.37 3.02
CA ARG A 41 12.03 0.68 2.30
C ARG A 41 12.62 -0.42 3.17
N THR A 42 12.77 -1.62 2.61
CA THR A 42 13.38 -2.78 3.28
C THR A 42 14.86 -2.95 2.95
N PRO A 43 15.68 -3.60 3.81
CA PRO A 43 15.42 -4.01 5.20
C PRO A 43 15.73 -2.91 6.24
N GLN A 44 16.57 -1.93 5.87
CA GLN A 44 16.87 -0.73 6.65
C GLN A 44 16.67 0.49 5.75
N GLY A 45 15.58 1.22 5.96
CA GLY A 45 15.30 2.44 5.24
C GLY A 45 14.21 3.26 5.91
N PRO A 46 14.07 4.54 5.53
CA PRO A 46 13.09 5.43 6.12
C PRO A 46 11.67 4.97 5.79
N ILE A 47 10.73 5.35 6.66
CA ILE A 47 9.30 5.15 6.46
C ILE A 47 8.65 6.51 6.32
N PHE A 48 8.12 6.80 5.14
CA PHE A 48 7.31 7.99 4.93
C PHE A 48 5.86 7.68 5.29
N THR A 49 5.26 8.50 6.15
CA THR A 49 3.86 8.33 6.57
C THR A 49 3.08 9.55 6.12
N PHE A 50 2.12 9.33 5.23
CA PHE A 50 1.25 10.36 4.68
C PHE A 50 -0.16 10.18 5.23
N LYS A 51 -0.73 11.26 5.77
CA LYS A 51 -2.17 11.32 6.06
C LYS A 51 -2.89 11.56 4.75
N ARG A 52 -3.82 10.67 4.37
CA ARG A 52 -4.62 10.84 3.16
C ARG A 52 -5.75 11.82 3.44
N GLN A 53 -5.86 12.84 2.60
CA GLN A 53 -6.94 13.83 2.67
C GLN A 53 -8.17 13.34 1.91
N GLU A 54 -7.98 12.92 0.66
CA GLU A 54 -9.03 12.39 -0.22
C GLU A 54 -8.47 11.19 -1.04
N TYR A 55 -9.31 10.20 -1.33
CA TYR A 55 -8.99 9.09 -2.24
C TYR A 55 -10.26 8.61 -2.94
N SER A 56 -10.13 8.16 -4.17
CA SER A 56 -11.18 7.46 -4.90
C SER A 56 -10.72 6.03 -5.17
N LEU A 57 -11.61 5.05 -5.06
CA LEU A 57 -11.31 3.69 -5.53
C LEU A 57 -11.59 3.61 -7.01
N ASP A 58 -10.91 2.71 -7.71
CA ASP A 58 -11.12 2.50 -9.14
C ASP A 58 -12.59 2.17 -9.47
N VAL A 59 -13.27 1.45 -8.57
CA VAL A 59 -14.71 1.19 -8.66
C VAL A 59 -15.58 2.45 -8.59
N ASP A 60 -15.13 3.48 -7.87
CA ASP A 60 -15.83 4.76 -7.78
C ASP A 60 -15.56 5.61 -9.05
N VAL A 61 -14.35 5.51 -9.62
CA VAL A 61 -13.91 6.28 -10.80
C VAL A 61 -14.44 5.70 -12.10
N LEU A 62 -14.74 4.40 -12.18
CA LEU A 62 -15.29 3.78 -13.38
C LEU A 62 -16.67 4.36 -13.76
N GLY A 63 -17.36 5.02 -12.82
CA GLY A 63 -18.57 5.83 -13.08
C GLY A 63 -18.30 7.29 -13.48
N ASP A 64 -17.11 7.82 -13.19
CA ASP A 64 -16.70 9.23 -13.35
C ASP A 64 -15.42 9.31 -14.23
N LEU A 65 -15.51 8.83 -15.46
CA LEU A 65 -14.39 8.80 -16.39
C LEU A 65 -14.09 10.19 -16.97
N THR A 66 -13.13 10.95 -16.42
CA THR A 66 -12.35 11.91 -17.24
C THR A 66 -10.92 12.18 -16.75
N HIS A 67 -10.55 11.98 -15.48
CA HIS A 67 -9.15 12.21 -15.07
C HIS A 67 -8.79 11.40 -13.84
N THR A 68 -8.04 10.32 -13.99
CA THR A 68 -7.40 9.69 -12.83
C THR A 68 -5.98 9.29 -13.17
N PHE A 69 -5.05 9.90 -12.43
CA PHE A 69 -3.64 9.61 -12.45
C PHE A 69 -3.42 8.15 -12.06
N HIS A 70 -3.06 7.32 -13.04
CA HIS A 70 -2.56 5.98 -12.79
C HIS A 70 -1.29 6.08 -11.94
N ILE A 71 -1.38 5.67 -10.68
CA ILE A 71 -0.19 5.32 -9.90
C ILE A 71 0.22 3.93 -10.41
N PHE A 72 0.92 3.89 -11.55
CA PHE A 72 1.68 2.71 -11.94
C PHE A 72 2.83 2.57 -10.95
N LEU A 73 2.59 1.79 -9.90
CA LEU A 73 3.66 1.25 -9.06
C LEU A 73 4.40 0.22 -9.92
N PHE A 74 5.32 0.68 -10.77
CA PHE A 74 6.40 -0.18 -11.24
C PHE A 74 7.28 -0.47 -10.02
N VAL A 75 7.10 -1.67 -9.48
CA VAL A 75 8.22 -2.41 -8.89
C VAL A 75 8.98 -3.05 -10.03
#